data_AF-A0A4P8SSG5-F1
#
_entry.id   AF-A0A4P8SSG5-F1
#
_cell.length_a   1.000
_cell.length_b   1.000
_cell.length_c   1.000
_cell.angle_alpha   90.00
_cell.angle_beta   90.00
_cell.angle_gamma   90.00
#
_symmetry.space_group_name_H-M   'P 1'
#
loop_
_entity.id
_entity.type
_entity.pdbx_description
1 polymer ?
#
loop_
_entity_poly.entity_id
_entity_poly.type
_entity_poly.pdbx_seq_one_letter_code
_entity_poly.pdbx_strand_id
1 'polypeptide(L)'
;MSRRSNSSVALLVATAAVLTACTADPGGMRADASEAKRSIVDVVEHTTASIGGEWSVYSGPAAESCDRAGAAPAARWSYIVERVAPTGVDPAADVERVEQVWEEQGIAVERFESGGADPLLGVRGSGGPVTTIGFNAFPQRYSVTGVSTCFDGSVDDLRGGTP
;
A
#
# COMPACT_ATOMS: atom_id res chain seq x y z
N MET A 1 24.71 -72.68 -35.12
CA MET A 1 23.55 -72.56 -34.21
C MET A 1 24.12 -72.53 -32.81
N SER A 2 23.97 -71.51 -31.96
CA SER A 2 22.77 -70.79 -31.57
C SER A 2 23.11 -69.42 -30.96
N ARG A 3 22.29 -68.39 -31.23
CA ARG A 3 22.29 -67.06 -30.58
C ARG A 3 21.65 -67.14 -29.17
N ARG A 4 22.00 -66.18 -28.29
CA ARG A 4 21.15 -65.43 -27.31
C ARG A 4 22.10 -64.65 -26.36
N SER A 5 22.28 -63.33 -26.44
CA SER A 5 21.39 -62.18 -26.20
C SER A 5 21.19 -61.82 -24.71
N ASN A 6 21.75 -60.66 -24.35
CA ASN A 6 21.39 -59.62 -23.37
C ASN A 6 21.01 -59.97 -21.92
N SER A 7 21.56 -59.18 -20.98
CA SER A 7 20.74 -58.37 -20.05
C SER A 7 21.57 -57.23 -19.46
N SER A 8 21.24 -56.01 -19.89
CA SER A 8 21.67 -54.76 -19.26
C SER A 8 20.92 -54.57 -17.95
N VAL A 9 21.65 -54.34 -16.86
CA VAL A 9 21.07 -54.01 -15.55
C VAL A 9 20.67 -52.54 -15.58
N ALA A 10 19.37 -52.25 -15.54
CA ALA A 10 18.84 -50.91 -15.39
C ALA A 10 18.88 -50.50 -13.89
N LEU A 11 19.69 -49.51 -13.57
CA LEU A 11 19.66 -48.82 -12.26
C LEU A 11 18.40 -47.93 -12.20
N LEU A 12 17.46 -48.27 -11.31
CA LEU A 12 16.36 -47.39 -10.93
C LEU A 12 16.86 -46.40 -9.86
N VAL A 13 17.17 -45.18 -10.25
CA VAL A 13 17.42 -44.06 -9.33
C VAL A 13 16.06 -43.43 -8.98
N ALA A 14 15.57 -43.70 -7.77
CA ALA A 14 14.38 -43.05 -7.24
C ALA A 14 14.74 -41.64 -6.77
N THR A 15 14.52 -40.63 -7.60
CA THR A 15 14.56 -39.21 -7.21
C THR A 15 13.37 -38.89 -6.31
N ALA A 16 13.61 -38.80 -5.01
CA ALA A 16 12.64 -38.25 -4.07
C ALA A 16 12.49 -36.74 -4.33
N ALA A 17 11.39 -36.34 -4.96
CA ALA A 17 11.00 -34.94 -5.08
C ALA A 17 10.56 -34.43 -3.72
N VAL A 18 11.41 -33.66 -3.05
CA VAL A 18 11.03 -32.93 -1.83
C VAL A 18 10.15 -31.77 -2.27
N LEU A 19 8.83 -31.94 -2.14
CA LEU A 19 7.87 -30.85 -2.29
C LEU A 19 8.06 -29.91 -1.10
N THR A 20 8.90 -28.87 -1.25
CA THR A 20 8.87 -27.70 -0.37
C THR A 20 7.55 -26.98 -0.61
N ALA A 21 6.51 -27.39 0.11
CA ALA A 21 5.30 -26.60 0.24
C ALA A 21 5.69 -25.27 0.91
N CYS A 22 5.50 -24.16 0.21
CA CYS A 22 5.61 -22.83 0.80
C CYS A 22 4.50 -22.66 1.83
N THR A 23 4.73 -23.10 3.07
CA THR A 23 3.87 -22.73 4.19
C THR A 23 4.07 -21.25 4.43
N ALA A 24 3.04 -20.45 4.17
CA ALA A 24 3.04 -19.03 4.52
C ALA A 24 3.35 -18.90 6.02
N ASP A 25 4.50 -18.31 6.33
CA ASP A 25 4.97 -18.16 7.70
C ASP A 25 4.20 -17.01 8.37
N PRO A 26 3.53 -17.26 9.53
CA PRO A 26 2.81 -16.21 10.25
C PRO A 26 3.70 -15.05 10.71
N GLY A 27 5.01 -15.23 10.81
CA GLY A 27 5.98 -14.18 11.12
C GLY A 27 6.22 -13.24 9.93
N GLY A 28 6.36 -13.78 8.72
CA GLY A 28 6.50 -13.00 7.49
C GLY A 28 5.31 -12.06 7.25
N MET A 29 4.10 -12.59 7.36
CA MET A 29 2.85 -11.80 7.24
C MET A 29 2.79 -10.60 8.20
N ARG A 30 3.22 -10.79 9.46
CA ARG A 30 3.24 -9.70 10.46
C ARG A 30 4.30 -8.65 10.16
N ALA A 31 5.43 -9.05 9.59
CA ALA A 31 6.47 -8.14 9.15
C ALA A 31 5.96 -7.26 8.00
N ASP A 32 5.35 -7.86 6.99
CA ASP A 32 4.78 -7.14 5.83
C ASP A 32 3.70 -6.15 6.26
N ALA A 33 2.79 -6.56 7.15
CA ALA A 33 1.77 -5.69 7.70
C ALA A 33 2.38 -4.49 8.46
N SER A 34 3.41 -4.72 9.26
CA SER A 34 4.08 -3.67 10.03
C SER A 34 4.89 -2.73 9.15
N GLU A 35 5.50 -3.24 8.08
CA GLU A 35 6.19 -2.45 7.07
C GLU A 35 5.22 -1.58 6.28
N ALA A 36 4.12 -2.15 5.77
CA ALA A 36 3.09 -1.42 5.05
C ALA A 36 2.47 -0.31 5.91
N LYS A 37 2.26 -0.56 7.21
CA LYS A 37 1.76 0.44 8.16
C LYS A 37 2.73 1.61 8.33
N ARG A 38 4.03 1.33 8.53
CA ARG A 38 5.05 2.37 8.66
C ARG A 38 5.17 3.17 7.38
N SER A 39 5.27 2.49 6.24
CA SER A 39 5.38 3.12 4.92
C SER A 39 4.26 4.12 4.67
N ILE A 40 2.99 3.75 4.92
CA ILE A 40 1.89 4.68 4.68
C ILE A 40 1.84 5.87 5.65
N VAL A 41 2.24 5.65 6.91
CA VAL A 41 2.38 6.75 7.89
C VAL A 41 3.48 7.70 7.45
N ASP A 42 4.65 7.17 7.08
CA ASP A 42 5.80 7.97 6.67
C ASP A 42 5.48 8.82 5.43
N VAL A 43 4.83 8.25 4.41
CA VAL A 43 4.43 9.00 3.21
C VAL A 43 3.45 10.14 3.55
N VAL A 44 2.43 9.87 4.36
CA VAL A 44 1.43 10.88 4.75
C VAL A 44 2.07 11.97 5.61
N GLU A 45 2.86 11.61 6.61
CA GLU A 45 3.54 12.56 7.50
C GLU A 45 4.56 13.40 6.74
N HIS A 46 5.35 12.80 5.86
CA HIS A 46 6.26 13.53 4.99
C HIS A 46 5.53 14.51 4.06
N THR A 47 4.39 14.09 3.50
CA THR A 47 3.53 14.98 2.69
C THR A 47 3.10 16.19 3.52
N THR A 48 2.54 15.98 4.71
CA THR A 48 2.11 17.09 5.58
C THR A 48 3.25 17.98 6.05
N ALA A 49 4.43 17.43 6.31
CA ALA A 49 5.62 18.19 6.71
C ALA A 49 6.11 19.11 5.57
N SER A 50 5.94 18.69 4.31
CA SER A 50 6.40 19.46 3.14
C SER A 50 5.63 20.75 2.88
N ILE A 51 4.36 20.80 3.32
CA ILE A 51 3.45 21.96 3.23
C ILE A 51 3.20 22.62 4.60
N GLY A 52 3.69 22.00 5.67
CA GLY A 52 3.67 22.53 7.03
C GLY A 52 2.27 22.72 7.61
N GLY A 53 2.24 23.43 8.74
CA GLY A 53 1.03 23.62 9.55
C GLY A 53 0.79 22.50 10.56
N GLU A 54 -0.30 22.63 11.30
CA GLU A 54 -0.70 21.66 12.32
C GLU A 54 -1.75 20.70 11.76
N TRP A 55 -1.50 19.40 11.96
CA TRP A 55 -2.30 18.31 11.43
C TRP A 55 -2.71 17.38 12.57
N SER A 56 -3.91 16.82 12.45
CA SER A 56 -4.44 15.84 13.39
C SER A 56 -4.87 14.57 12.66
N VAL A 57 -4.72 13.44 13.32
CA VAL A 57 -5.24 12.17 12.80
C VAL A 57 -6.76 12.22 12.82
N TYR A 58 -7.36 12.15 11.64
CA TYR A 58 -8.79 11.99 11.48
C TYR A 58 -9.19 10.51 11.59
N SER A 59 -8.39 9.62 10.99
CA SER A 59 -8.62 8.17 11.04
C SER A 59 -7.34 7.37 10.79
N GLY A 60 -7.24 6.22 11.44
CA GLY A 60 -6.23 5.21 11.18
C GLY A 60 -4.88 5.38 11.93
N PRO A 61 -3.84 4.61 11.54
CA PRO A 61 -3.86 3.61 10.48
C PRO A 61 -4.83 2.46 10.76
N ALA A 62 -5.81 2.27 9.89
CA ALA A 62 -6.88 1.27 10.03
C ALA A 62 -6.70 0.15 9.00
N ALA A 63 -6.88 -1.10 9.43
CA ALA A 63 -6.79 -2.24 8.53
C ALA A 63 -8.09 -2.41 7.74
N GLU A 64 -7.96 -2.57 6.43
CA GLU A 64 -9.04 -2.79 5.48
C GLU A 64 -8.76 -4.05 4.66
N SER A 65 -9.82 -4.71 4.19
CA SER A 65 -9.68 -5.77 3.20
C SER A 65 -9.19 -5.19 1.87
N CYS A 66 -8.35 -5.95 1.19
CA CYS A 66 -7.93 -5.65 -0.17
C CYS A 66 -8.38 -6.77 -1.11
N ASP A 67 -9.10 -6.41 -2.16
CA ASP A 67 -9.52 -7.37 -3.17
C ASP A 67 -8.39 -7.65 -4.15
N ARG A 68 -8.01 -8.93 -4.28
CA ARG A 68 -7.14 -9.43 -5.34
C ARG A 68 -7.83 -10.64 -5.98
N ALA A 69 -8.21 -10.52 -7.26
CA ALA A 69 -9.00 -11.54 -7.95
C ALA A 69 -8.32 -12.92 -7.89
N GLY A 70 -9.01 -13.92 -7.34
CA GLY A 70 -8.51 -15.29 -7.22
C GLY A 70 -7.35 -15.50 -6.23
N ALA A 71 -7.05 -14.52 -5.37
CA ALA A 71 -5.97 -14.61 -4.39
C ALA A 71 -6.50 -14.97 -2.98
N ALA A 72 -5.56 -15.35 -2.11
CA ALA A 72 -5.79 -15.46 -0.68
C ALA A 72 -6.24 -14.11 -0.08
N PRO A 73 -6.86 -14.11 1.13
CA PRO A 73 -7.20 -12.87 1.82
C PRO A 73 -6.01 -11.92 1.90
N ALA A 74 -6.27 -10.65 1.63
CA ALA A 74 -5.29 -9.59 1.68
C ALA A 74 -5.84 -8.41 2.47
N ALA A 75 -4.92 -7.67 3.08
CA ALA A 75 -5.23 -6.48 3.84
C ALA A 75 -4.36 -5.31 3.39
N ARG A 76 -4.78 -4.10 3.76
CA ARG A 76 -4.06 -2.85 3.55
C ARG A 76 -4.34 -1.90 4.71
N TRP A 77 -3.55 -0.85 4.83
CA TRP A 77 -3.75 0.21 5.81
C TRP A 77 -4.28 1.47 5.15
N SER A 78 -5.28 2.12 5.76
CA SER A 78 -5.69 3.48 5.43
C SER A 78 -5.32 4.44 6.56
N TYR A 79 -4.81 5.62 6.22
CA TYR A 79 -4.41 6.65 7.17
C TYR A 79 -4.83 8.03 6.65
N ILE A 80 -5.57 8.77 7.47
CA ILE A 80 -6.18 10.05 7.10
C ILE A 80 -5.83 11.09 8.15
N VAL A 81 -5.24 12.19 7.68
CA VAL A 81 -4.92 13.36 8.50
C VAL A 81 -5.60 14.59 7.94
N GLU A 82 -5.98 15.50 8.83
CA GLU A 82 -6.65 16.76 8.51
C GLU A 82 -5.97 17.94 9.18
N ARG A 83 -5.93 19.07 8.48
CA ARG A 83 -5.34 20.31 8.99
C ARG A 83 -6.26 20.92 10.03
N VAL A 84 -5.71 21.20 11.23
CA VAL A 84 -6.49 21.69 12.39
C VAL A 84 -7.09 23.08 12.13
N ALA A 85 -6.37 23.94 11.41
CA ALA A 85 -6.82 25.27 11.03
C ALA A 85 -6.29 25.64 9.63
N PRO A 86 -7.07 25.48 8.55
CA PRO A 86 -6.63 25.82 7.20
C PRO A 86 -6.66 27.35 6.91
N THR A 87 -6.47 28.21 7.92
CA THR A 87 -6.38 29.66 7.70
C THR A 87 -5.02 30.04 7.15
N GLY A 88 -4.99 30.91 6.13
CA GLY A 88 -3.75 31.41 5.53
C GLY A 88 -2.98 30.37 4.70
N VAL A 89 -3.64 29.31 4.25
CA VAL A 89 -3.09 28.40 3.23
C VAL A 89 -3.07 29.06 1.86
N ASP A 90 -2.17 28.57 1.01
CA ASP A 90 -2.21 28.79 -0.43
C ASP A 90 -2.48 27.43 -1.11
N PRO A 91 -3.74 27.12 -1.44
CA PRO A 91 -4.11 25.82 -2.01
C PRO A 91 -3.36 25.49 -3.30
N ALA A 92 -3.03 26.49 -4.13
CA ALA A 92 -2.34 26.28 -5.38
C ALA A 92 -0.86 25.94 -5.14
N ALA A 93 -0.20 26.69 -4.26
CA ALA A 93 1.20 26.42 -3.91
C ALA A 93 1.37 25.08 -3.18
N ASP A 94 0.44 24.73 -2.28
CA ASP A 94 0.48 23.45 -1.58
C ASP A 94 0.25 22.27 -2.53
N VAL A 95 -0.68 22.40 -3.50
CA VAL A 95 -0.89 21.38 -4.55
C VAL A 95 0.37 21.17 -5.38
N GLU A 96 1.04 22.25 -5.78
CA GLU A 96 2.30 22.15 -6.52
C GLU A 96 3.41 21.48 -5.70
N ARG A 97 3.53 21.81 -4.41
CA ARG A 97 4.52 21.19 -3.53
C ARG A 97 4.24 19.70 -3.33
N VAL A 98 2.98 19.32 -3.08
CA VAL A 98 2.59 17.92 -2.87
C VAL A 98 2.85 17.09 -4.12
N GLU A 99 2.55 17.62 -5.31
CA GLU A 99 2.85 16.95 -6.57
C GLU A 99 4.34 16.63 -6.69
N GLN A 100 5.22 17.64 -6.49
CA GLN A 100 6.67 17.46 -6.57
C GLN A 100 7.18 16.39 -5.59
N VAL A 101 6.72 16.44 -4.34
CA VAL A 101 7.11 15.47 -3.30
C VAL A 101 6.69 14.04 -3.66
N TRP A 102 5.52 13.86 -4.25
CA TRP A 102 5.05 12.55 -4.67
C TRP A 102 5.80 12.02 -5.88
N GLU A 103 6.06 12.87 -6.87
CA GLU A 103 6.88 12.49 -8.03
C GLU A 103 8.30 12.06 -7.62
N GLU A 104 8.93 12.77 -6.68
CA GLU A 104 10.24 12.43 -6.11
C GLU A 104 10.24 11.07 -5.39
N GLN A 105 9.10 10.67 -4.85
CA GLN A 105 8.90 9.35 -4.21
C GLN A 105 8.50 8.25 -5.22
N GLY A 106 8.44 8.56 -6.51
CA GLY A 106 8.04 7.62 -7.55
C GLY A 106 6.53 7.31 -7.57
N ILE A 107 5.72 8.20 -6.99
CA ILE A 107 4.25 8.14 -7.05
C ILE A 107 3.81 8.88 -8.31
N ALA A 108 3.00 8.23 -9.15
CA ALA A 108 2.41 8.88 -10.32
C ALA A 108 1.27 9.79 -9.86
N VAL A 109 1.22 11.01 -10.39
CA VAL A 109 0.33 12.09 -9.93
C VAL A 109 -0.67 12.53 -10.99
N GLU A 110 -1.86 12.91 -10.54
CA GLU A 110 -2.90 13.55 -11.34
C GLU A 110 -3.52 14.69 -10.52
N ARG A 111 -3.37 15.93 -10.99
CA ARG A 111 -4.06 17.08 -10.41
C ARG A 111 -5.53 17.06 -10.80
N PHE A 112 -6.39 17.58 -9.93
CA PHE A 112 -7.77 17.85 -10.27
C PHE A 112 -8.22 19.20 -9.72
N GLU A 113 -9.17 19.79 -10.40
CA GLU A 113 -9.89 20.99 -9.97
C GLU A 113 -11.39 20.77 -10.16
N SER A 114 -12.22 21.25 -9.24
CA SER A 114 -13.66 21.30 -9.46
C SER A 114 -14.01 22.44 -10.40
N GLY A 115 -15.15 22.38 -11.09
CA GLY A 115 -15.67 23.53 -11.83
C GLY A 115 -16.16 24.66 -10.90
N GLY A 116 -16.32 25.86 -11.46
CA GLY A 116 -16.88 27.03 -10.77
C GLY A 116 -15.95 28.25 -10.76
N ALA A 117 -16.38 29.32 -10.10
CA ALA A 117 -15.58 30.54 -9.95
C ALA A 117 -14.51 30.43 -8.85
N ASP A 118 -14.68 29.50 -7.92
CA ASP A 118 -13.75 29.18 -6.83
C ASP A 118 -13.53 27.65 -6.81
N PRO A 119 -12.60 27.13 -7.64
CA PRO A 119 -12.42 25.70 -7.82
C PRO A 119 -11.75 25.04 -6.61
N LEU A 120 -12.23 23.87 -6.23
CA LEU A 120 -11.60 23.01 -5.23
C LEU A 120 -10.43 22.27 -5.85
N LEU A 121 -9.23 22.48 -5.30
CA LEU A 121 -7.99 21.92 -5.83
C LEU A 121 -7.56 20.65 -5.08
N GLY A 122 -6.89 19.74 -5.78
CA GLY A 122 -6.25 18.61 -5.15
C GLY A 122 -5.37 17.81 -6.09
N VAL A 123 -4.75 16.77 -5.52
CA VAL A 123 -3.87 15.84 -6.22
C VAL A 123 -4.25 14.42 -5.84
N ARG A 124 -4.26 13.52 -6.81
CA ARG A 124 -4.30 12.08 -6.59
C ARG A 124 -2.96 11.48 -6.99
N GLY A 125 -2.47 10.56 -6.17
CA GLY A 125 -1.27 9.79 -6.40
C GLY A 125 -1.56 8.29 -6.43
N SER A 126 -0.80 7.52 -7.22
CA SER A 126 -0.88 6.06 -7.24
C SER A 126 0.46 5.42 -7.60
N GLY A 127 0.66 4.17 -7.16
CA GLY A 127 1.91 3.44 -7.37
C GLY A 127 3.02 3.83 -6.40
N GLY A 128 4.22 3.32 -6.63
CA GLY A 128 5.34 3.49 -5.70
C GLY A 128 5.05 2.83 -4.33
N PRO A 129 5.23 3.54 -3.20
CA PRO A 129 4.97 3.00 -1.86
C PRO A 129 3.48 2.90 -1.48
N VAL A 130 2.56 3.39 -2.32
CA VAL A 130 1.12 3.45 -2.02
C VAL A 130 0.30 2.70 -3.08
N THR A 131 -0.90 2.24 -2.69
CA THR A 131 -1.93 1.90 -3.69
C THR A 131 -2.53 3.18 -4.24
N THR A 132 -2.94 4.09 -3.33
CA THR A 132 -3.45 5.42 -3.66
C THR A 132 -3.07 6.39 -2.54
N ILE A 133 -2.85 7.65 -2.91
CA ILE A 133 -2.78 8.76 -1.98
C ILE A 133 -3.58 9.94 -2.54
N GLY A 134 -4.18 10.75 -1.69
CA GLY A 134 -4.98 11.89 -2.11
C GLY A 134 -4.75 13.08 -1.20
N PHE A 135 -4.61 14.26 -1.80
CA PHE A 135 -4.49 15.54 -1.11
C PHE A 135 -5.63 16.43 -1.59
N ASN A 136 -6.50 16.82 -0.66
CA ASN A 136 -7.58 17.74 -0.92
C ASN A 136 -7.24 19.08 -0.26
N ALA A 137 -7.05 20.12 -1.08
CA ALA A 137 -6.78 21.47 -0.61
C ALA A 137 -8.10 22.26 -0.42
N PHE A 138 -9.11 21.62 0.19
CA PHE A 138 -10.46 22.18 0.27
C PHE A 138 -10.63 23.01 1.54
N PRO A 139 -11.25 24.21 1.49
CA PRO A 139 -11.42 25.06 2.68
C PRO A 139 -12.14 24.38 3.84
N GLN A 140 -13.09 23.49 3.55
CA GLN A 140 -13.87 22.77 4.57
C GLN A 140 -13.12 21.55 5.13
N ARG A 141 -12.23 20.93 4.35
CA ARG A 141 -11.51 19.71 4.71
C ARG A 141 -10.18 19.62 3.96
N TYR A 142 -9.17 20.24 4.56
CA TYR A 142 -7.79 20.16 4.10
C TYR A 142 -7.17 18.86 4.59
N SER A 143 -6.95 17.90 3.70
CA SER A 143 -6.70 16.50 4.11
C SER A 143 -5.71 15.77 3.23
N VAL A 144 -4.97 14.84 3.84
CA VAL A 144 -4.18 13.82 3.14
C VAL A 144 -4.74 12.45 3.50
N THR A 145 -5.04 11.63 2.50
CA THR A 145 -5.57 10.27 2.64
C THR A 145 -4.62 9.30 1.96
N GLY A 146 -3.94 8.47 2.73
CA GLY A 146 -3.05 7.44 2.24
C GLY A 146 -3.67 6.04 2.35
N VAL A 147 -3.42 5.20 1.33
CA VAL A 147 -3.72 3.77 1.33
C VAL A 147 -2.47 2.98 0.95
N SER A 148 -2.02 2.10 1.84
CA SER A 148 -0.82 1.28 1.61
C SER A 148 -1.01 0.31 0.45
N THR A 149 0.09 -0.26 -0.04
CA THR A 149 0.05 -1.49 -0.85
C THR A 149 -0.62 -2.61 -0.06
N CYS A 150 -1.25 -3.54 -0.78
CA CYS A 150 -1.87 -4.70 -0.16
C CYS A 150 -0.80 -5.71 0.21
N PHE A 151 -0.88 -6.25 1.42
CA PHE A 151 -0.06 -7.35 1.91
C PHE A 151 -0.92 -8.58 2.18
N ASP A 152 -0.29 -9.75 2.25
CA ASP A 152 -1.00 -10.99 2.53
C ASP A 152 -1.51 -11.01 3.98
N GLY A 153 -2.67 -11.63 4.20
CA GLY A 153 -3.31 -11.74 5.50
C GLY A 153 -4.70 -11.15 5.54
N SER A 154 -5.47 -11.51 6.56
CA SER A 154 -6.81 -10.98 6.77
C SER A 154 -6.81 -9.85 7.81
N VAL A 155 -7.85 -9.03 7.77
CA VAL A 155 -8.07 -8.00 8.79
C VAL A 155 -8.28 -8.64 10.17
N ASP A 156 -8.84 -9.85 10.23
CA ASP A 156 -9.08 -10.58 11.48
C ASP A 156 -7.78 -11.04 12.14
N ASP A 157 -6.78 -11.47 11.34
CA ASP A 157 -5.44 -11.82 11.82
C ASP A 157 -4.76 -10.63 12.50
N LEU A 158 -4.98 -9.42 11.98
CA LEU A 158 -4.43 -8.17 12.54
C LEU A 158 -5.14 -7.74 13.83
N ARG A 159 -6.40 -8.16 14.03
CA ARG A 159 -7.18 -7.88 15.25
C ARG A 159 -6.96 -8.93 16.34
N GLY A 160 -6.10 -9.93 16.11
CA GLY A 160 -5.85 -11.02 17.04
C GLY A 160 -6.96 -12.06 17.10
N GLY A 161 -7.81 -12.14 16.07
CA GLY A 161 -8.89 -13.12 15.99
C GLY A 161 -8.34 -14.52 15.80
N THR A 162 -8.45 -15.36 16.82
CA THR A 162 -8.63 -16.81 16.59
C THR A 162 -10.10 -17.01 16.22
N PRO A 163 -10.44 -17.82 15.20
CA PRO A 163 -11.84 -18.08 14.83
C PRO A 163 -12.66 -18.63 16.00
#